data_AF-A0A0Q4G3E4-F1
#
_entry.id   AF-A0A0Q4G3E4-F1
#
_cell.length_a   1.000
_cell.length_b   1.000
_cell.length_c   1.000
_cell.angle_alpha   90.00
_cell.angle_beta   90.00
_cell.angle_gamma   90.00
#
_symmetry.space_group_name_H-M   'P 1'
#
loop_
_entity.id
_entity.type
_entity.pdbx_description
1 polymer ?
#
loop_
_entity_poly.entity_id
_entity_poly.type
_entity_poly.pdbx_seq_one_letter_code
_entity_poly.pdbx_strand_id
1 'polypeptide(L)'
;MLWAAGGFRVEAREEAKMTGGAQTMQARLIEIAKQGDIAWFAANPDRRIRIRQAVAQEFADDIGASPVGMTWFALVLEAQPGARIRQPIALPIGFAIDDMDDAALFSLFQQAAPADAKALLSRLRTTRLPNA
;
A
#
# COMPACT_ATOMS: atom_id res chain seq x y z
N MET A 1 -17.30 -52.48 42.89
CA MET A 1 -16.29 -52.26 43.94
C MET A 1 -15.29 -51.24 43.40
N LEU A 2 -15.13 -50.12 44.10
CA LEU A 2 -14.24 -48.98 43.80
C LEU A 2 -12.75 -49.40 43.71
N TRP A 3 -11.94 -48.75 42.86
CA TRP A 3 -11.00 -47.65 43.21
C TRP A 3 -10.16 -47.19 41.99
N ALA A 4 -9.75 -45.92 42.03
CA ALA A 4 -9.01 -45.17 41.01
C ALA A 4 -7.57 -44.86 41.45
N ALA A 5 -6.68 -44.61 40.48
CA ALA A 5 -5.55 -43.66 40.49
C ALA A 5 -4.91 -43.74 39.09
N GLY A 6 -4.57 -42.71 38.32
CA GLY A 6 -4.14 -41.34 38.62
C GLY A 6 -2.94 -41.09 37.71
N GLY A 7 -3.06 -40.17 36.74
CA GLY A 7 -2.01 -39.93 35.74
C GLY A 7 -2.33 -38.75 34.85
N PHE A 8 -2.26 -37.55 35.43
CA PHE A 8 -2.35 -36.29 34.72
C PHE A 8 -0.96 -35.93 34.17
N ARG A 9 -0.84 -35.71 32.85
CA ARG A 9 0.24 -34.86 32.30
C ARG A 9 -0.33 -33.97 31.21
N VAL A 10 -0.55 -32.71 31.59
CA VAL A 10 -0.67 -31.57 30.68
C VAL A 10 0.72 -31.32 30.11
N GLU A 11 0.81 -31.08 28.80
CA GLU A 11 1.59 -29.98 28.21
C GLU A 11 1.66 -30.13 26.68
N ALA A 12 0.71 -29.48 26.01
CA ALA A 12 0.85 -29.01 24.64
C ALA A 12 -0.12 -27.84 24.44
N ARG A 13 0.08 -26.77 25.20
CA ARG A 13 -0.70 -25.54 25.04
C ARG A 13 0.19 -24.32 25.20
N GLU A 14 1.16 -24.10 24.30
CA GLU A 14 1.69 -22.75 24.08
C GLU A 14 2.60 -22.59 22.85
N GLU A 15 2.09 -22.72 21.63
CA GLU A 15 2.85 -22.20 20.45
C GLU A 15 2.01 -21.35 19.49
N ALA A 16 0.72 -21.12 19.76
CA ALA A 16 -0.19 -20.46 18.80
C ALA A 16 -0.46 -18.96 19.05
N LYS A 17 0.27 -18.26 19.91
CA LYS A 17 -0.09 -16.87 20.31
C LYS A 17 0.81 -15.74 19.79
N MET A 18 1.94 -16.02 19.15
CA MET A 18 2.90 -14.96 18.78
C MET A 18 2.69 -14.38 17.36
N THR A 19 1.94 -15.06 16.48
CA THR A 19 1.73 -14.63 15.09
C THR A 19 0.52 -13.70 14.88
N GLY A 20 -0.45 -13.70 15.80
CA GLY A 20 -1.66 -12.88 15.69
C GLY A 20 -1.46 -11.38 16.00
N GLY A 21 -0.47 -11.03 16.83
CA GLY A 21 -0.20 -9.64 17.22
C GLY A 21 0.52 -8.82 16.13
N ALA A 22 1.43 -9.44 15.39
CA ALA A 22 2.18 -8.77 14.33
C ALA A 22 1.31 -8.50 13.09
N GLN A 23 0.49 -9.47 12.68
CA GLN A 23 -0.43 -9.32 11.54
C GLN A 23 -1.49 -8.24 11.79
N THR A 24 -1.97 -8.10 13.04
CA THR A 24 -2.95 -7.07 13.41
C THR A 24 -2.35 -5.67 13.44
N MET A 25 -1.11 -5.50 13.93
CA MET A 25 -0.40 -4.22 13.85
C MET A 25 -0.14 -3.83 12.40
N GLN A 26 0.30 -4.78 11.57
CA GLN A 26 0.61 -4.54 10.17
C GLN A 26 -0.63 -4.11 9.37
N ALA A 27 -1.76 -4.80 9.55
CA ALA A 27 -3.04 -4.41 8.95
C ALA A 27 -3.45 -2.99 9.39
N ARG A 28 -3.19 -2.62 10.64
CA ARG A 28 -3.49 -1.28 11.16
C ARG A 28 -2.62 -0.20 10.52
N LEU A 29 -1.33 -0.46 10.28
CA LEU A 29 -0.45 0.48 9.57
C LEU A 29 -0.91 0.74 8.15
N ILE A 30 -1.32 -0.32 7.44
CA ILE A 30 -1.88 -0.21 6.10
C ILE A 30 -3.15 0.64 6.14
N GLU A 31 -4.05 0.40 7.10
CA GLU A 31 -5.29 1.15 7.24
C GLU A 31 -5.07 2.64 7.54
N ILE A 32 -4.10 2.95 8.42
CA ILE A 32 -3.67 4.32 8.68
C ILE A 32 -3.16 4.98 7.39
N ALA A 33 -2.39 4.26 6.57
CA ALA A 33 -1.90 4.77 5.30
C ALA A 33 -3.08 5.08 4.35
N LYS A 34 -4.11 4.22 4.27
CA LYS A 34 -5.31 4.49 3.46
C LYS A 34 -6.08 5.72 3.95
N GLN A 35 -6.24 5.87 5.27
CA GLN A 35 -6.89 7.04 5.86
C GLN A 35 -6.08 8.31 5.58
N GLY A 36 -4.75 8.22 5.64
CA GLY A 36 -3.85 9.30 5.23
C GLY A 36 -4.02 9.68 3.76
N ASP A 37 -4.27 8.71 2.87
CA ASP A 37 -4.57 8.98 1.45
C ASP A 37 -5.89 9.73 1.29
N ILE A 38 -6.93 9.32 2.01
CA ILE A 38 -8.23 10.02 2.02
C ILE A 38 -8.06 11.47 2.48
N ALA A 39 -7.40 11.68 3.62
CA ALA A 39 -7.19 13.00 4.19
C ALA A 39 -6.39 13.91 3.27
N TRP A 40 -5.37 13.36 2.59
CA TRP A 40 -4.55 14.13 1.65
C TRP A 40 -5.36 14.59 0.43
N PHE A 41 -6.17 13.72 -0.20
CA PHE A 41 -7.01 14.11 -1.33
C PHE A 41 -8.10 15.10 -0.93
N ALA A 42 -8.68 14.96 0.27
CA ALA A 42 -9.64 15.93 0.80
C ALA A 42 -9.03 17.33 0.97
N ALA A 43 -7.76 17.40 1.38
CA ALA A 43 -7.02 18.66 1.51
C ALA A 43 -6.50 19.21 0.17
N ASN A 44 -6.46 18.39 -0.88
CA ASN A 44 -5.88 18.73 -2.19
C ASN A 44 -6.89 18.42 -3.32
N PRO A 45 -8.03 19.12 -3.40
CA PRO A 45 -9.15 18.77 -4.28
C PRO A 45 -8.83 18.86 -5.79
N ASP A 46 -7.79 19.60 -6.17
CA ASP A 46 -7.35 19.73 -7.57
C ASP A 46 -6.43 18.59 -8.02
N ARG A 47 -5.75 17.94 -7.05
CA ARG A 47 -4.82 16.85 -7.29
C ARG A 47 -5.58 15.55 -7.54
N ARG A 48 -5.05 14.70 -8.43
CA ARG A 48 -5.60 13.35 -8.68
C ARG A 48 -4.62 12.23 -8.43
N ILE A 49 -3.36 12.60 -8.23
CA ILE A 49 -2.29 11.65 -7.95
C ILE A 49 -1.47 12.14 -6.76
N ARG A 50 -1.18 11.19 -5.88
CA ARG A 50 -0.32 11.35 -4.73
C ARG A 50 0.78 10.31 -4.83
N ILE A 51 1.99 10.68 -4.42
CA ILE A 51 3.04 9.71 -4.10
C ILE A 51 3.36 9.80 -2.61
N ARG A 52 3.69 8.66 -2.02
CA ARG A 52 4.27 8.58 -0.67
C ARG A 52 5.14 7.33 -0.56
N GLN A 53 5.99 7.28 0.45
CA GLN A 53 6.64 6.01 0.79
C GLN A 53 5.58 4.95 1.10
N ALA A 54 5.78 3.74 0.60
CA ALA A 54 4.94 2.60 0.94
C ALA A 54 5.16 2.25 2.41
N VAL A 55 4.10 1.91 3.14
CA VAL A 55 4.29 1.34 4.47
C VAL A 55 4.80 -0.09 4.35
N ALA A 56 5.46 -0.59 5.41
CA ALA A 56 5.96 -1.97 5.42
C ALA A 56 4.85 -2.94 5.00
N GLN A 57 5.18 -3.91 4.15
CA GLN A 57 4.25 -4.92 3.66
C GLN A 57 2.94 -4.44 3.01
N GLU A 58 2.81 -3.16 2.64
CA GLU A 58 1.61 -2.64 1.98
C GLU A 58 1.25 -3.40 0.70
N PHE A 59 2.27 -3.96 0.05
CA PHE A 59 2.17 -4.71 -1.21
C PHE A 59 2.97 -6.02 -1.18
N ALA A 60 3.38 -6.50 0.01
CA ALA A 60 4.34 -7.61 0.12
C ALA A 60 3.86 -8.92 -0.51
N ASP A 61 2.55 -9.14 -0.53
CA ASP A 61 1.94 -10.34 -1.13
C ASP A 61 2.04 -10.35 -2.66
N ASP A 62 2.22 -9.18 -3.30
CA ASP A 62 2.07 -9.02 -4.76
C ASP A 62 3.40 -8.73 -5.50
N ILE A 63 4.38 -8.10 -4.85
CA ILE A 63 5.57 -7.56 -5.56
C ILE A 63 6.93 -7.79 -4.88
N GLY A 64 6.97 -8.41 -3.68
CA GLY A 64 8.21 -8.78 -3.02
C GLY A 64 9.07 -7.61 -2.49
N ALA A 65 10.34 -7.90 -2.21
CA ALA A 65 11.30 -6.93 -1.66
C ALA A 65 11.75 -5.91 -2.72
N SER A 66 12.07 -4.68 -2.27
CA SER A 66 12.56 -3.64 -3.17
C SER A 66 13.98 -3.99 -3.68
N PRO A 67 14.33 -3.64 -4.92
CA PRO A 67 15.69 -3.77 -5.43
C PRO A 67 16.73 -3.03 -4.57
N VAL A 68 18.00 -3.47 -4.63
CA VAL A 68 19.09 -2.81 -3.91
C VAL A 68 19.23 -1.35 -4.35
N GLY A 69 19.33 -0.44 -3.38
CA GLY A 69 19.42 1.00 -3.65
C GLY A 69 18.08 1.67 -3.98
N MET A 70 16.97 0.91 -3.95
CA MET A 70 15.62 1.41 -4.15
C MET A 70 14.76 1.22 -2.90
N THR A 71 13.66 1.94 -2.84
CA THR A 71 12.58 1.73 -1.88
C THR A 71 11.23 1.78 -2.56
N TRP A 72 10.23 1.14 -1.96
CA TRP A 72 8.86 1.14 -2.46
C TRP A 72 8.15 2.44 -2.10
N PHE A 73 7.53 3.04 -3.11
CA PHE A 73 6.57 4.12 -2.97
C PHE A 73 5.19 3.64 -3.40
N ALA A 74 4.15 4.19 -2.77
CA ALA A 74 2.77 4.05 -3.19
C ALA A 74 2.39 5.26 -4.05
N LEU A 75 2.08 5.01 -5.31
CA LEU A 75 1.41 5.98 -6.17
C LEU A 75 -0.10 5.76 -6.03
N VAL A 76 -0.78 6.75 -5.48
CA VAL A 76 -2.21 6.69 -5.19
C VAL A 76 -2.94 7.57 -6.18
N LEU A 77 -3.90 6.98 -6.89
CA LEU A 77 -4.71 7.67 -7.88
C LEU A 77 -6.15 7.69 -7.42
N GLU A 78 -6.78 8.86 -7.45
CA GLU A 78 -8.21 8.99 -7.21
C GLU A 78 -8.93 9.19 -8.54
N ALA A 79 -9.61 8.14 -9.02
CA ALA A 79 -10.35 8.18 -10.28
C ALA A 79 -11.63 9.01 -10.16
N GLN A 80 -12.30 8.88 -9.01
CA GLN A 80 -13.46 9.63 -8.58
C GLN A 80 -13.47 9.65 -7.04
N PRO A 81 -14.13 10.61 -6.38
CA PRO A 81 -14.17 10.67 -4.93
C PRO A 81 -14.54 9.31 -4.32
N GLY A 82 -13.64 8.74 -3.53
CA GLY A 82 -13.84 7.44 -2.88
C GLY A 82 -13.36 6.21 -3.66
N ALA A 83 -13.08 6.31 -4.96
CA ALA A 83 -12.48 5.22 -5.75
C ALA A 83 -11.00 5.49 -5.99
N ARG A 84 -10.14 4.77 -5.26
CA ARG A 84 -8.69 4.96 -5.29
C ARG A 84 -7.97 3.69 -5.68
N ILE A 85 -6.93 3.84 -6.48
CA ILE A 85 -6.03 2.77 -6.88
C ILE A 85 -4.66 3.09 -6.32
N ARG A 86 -4.02 2.10 -5.70
CA ARG A 86 -2.66 2.20 -5.19
C ARG A 86 -1.78 1.30 -6.03
N GLN A 87 -0.71 1.86 -6.55
CA GLN A 87 0.28 1.10 -7.30
C GLN A 87 1.65 1.26 -6.66
N PRO A 88 2.37 0.15 -6.44
CA PRO A 88 3.74 0.23 -6.00
C PRO A 88 4.68 0.65 -7.13
N ILE A 89 5.68 1.46 -6.78
CA ILE A 89 6.76 1.88 -7.67
C ILE A 89 8.08 1.86 -6.89
N ALA A 90 9.12 1.24 -7.44
CA ALA A 90 10.45 1.26 -6.85
C ALA A 90 11.19 2.51 -7.34
N LEU A 91 11.68 3.33 -6.41
CA LEU A 91 12.46 4.53 -6.71
C LEU A 91 13.76 4.55 -5.91
N PRO A 92 14.80 5.26 -6.37
CA PRO A 92 16.05 5.39 -5.62
C PRO A 92 15.83 5.88 -4.19
N ILE A 93 16.61 5.37 -3.25
CA ILE A 93 16.62 5.87 -1.87
C ILE A 93 16.97 7.37 -1.89
N GLY A 94 16.20 8.18 -1.17
CA GLY A 94 16.38 9.63 -1.14
C GLY A 94 15.73 10.39 -2.30
N PHE A 95 14.93 9.71 -3.15
CA PHE A 95 14.14 10.39 -4.17
C PHE A 95 13.17 11.40 -3.54
N ALA A 96 13.29 12.68 -3.93
CA ALA A 96 12.47 13.78 -3.41
C ALA A 96 11.09 13.78 -4.08
N ILE A 97 10.03 13.68 -3.27
CA ILE A 97 8.65 13.57 -3.74
C ILE A 97 7.76 14.76 -3.36
N ASP A 98 8.22 15.62 -2.46
CA ASP A 98 7.37 16.59 -1.74
C ASP A 98 6.75 17.65 -2.67
N ASP A 99 7.48 18.05 -3.71
CA ASP A 99 7.08 19.12 -4.63
C ASP A 99 6.64 18.61 -6.02
N MET A 100 6.43 17.30 -6.17
CA MET A 100 6.02 16.76 -7.47
C MET A 100 4.57 17.13 -7.80
N ASP A 101 4.38 17.77 -8.95
CA ASP A 101 3.06 18.02 -9.52
C ASP A 101 2.47 16.78 -10.21
N ASP A 102 1.20 16.86 -10.60
CA ASP A 102 0.50 15.73 -11.23
C ASP A 102 1.15 15.31 -12.57
N ALA A 103 1.76 16.24 -13.32
CA ALA A 103 2.41 15.95 -14.59
C ALA A 103 3.74 15.19 -14.40
N ALA A 104 4.53 15.58 -13.41
CA ALA A 104 5.77 14.91 -13.01
C ALA A 104 5.46 13.51 -12.46
N LEU A 105 4.44 13.37 -11.62
CA LEU A 105 4.01 12.08 -11.07
C LEU A 105 3.50 11.13 -12.17
N PHE A 106 2.78 11.67 -13.15
CA PHE A 106 2.34 10.92 -14.31
C PHE A 106 3.50 10.47 -15.20
N SER A 107 4.49 11.33 -15.41
CA SER A 107 5.70 11.01 -16.18
C SER A 107 6.54 9.94 -15.49
N LEU A 108 6.71 10.06 -14.17
CA LEU A 108 7.38 9.06 -13.34
C LEU A 108 6.71 7.70 -13.44
N PHE A 109 5.37 7.68 -13.38
CA PHE A 109 4.62 6.45 -13.56
C PHE A 109 4.83 5.83 -14.95
N GLN A 110 4.77 6.62 -16.02
CA GLN A 110 4.99 6.09 -17.37
C GLN A 110 6.39 5.51 -17.56
N GLN A 111 7.40 6.01 -16.85
CA GLN A 111 8.75 5.49 -16.93
C GLN A 111 8.90 4.16 -16.19
N ALA A 112 8.27 4.01 -15.02
CA ALA A 112 8.50 2.87 -14.14
C ALA A 112 7.41 1.77 -14.19
N ALA A 113 6.21 2.09 -14.67
CA ALA A 113 5.08 1.18 -14.58
C ALA A 113 5.12 0.05 -15.64
N PRO A 114 4.69 -1.17 -15.28
CA PRO A 114 4.42 -2.24 -16.25
C PRO A 114 3.25 -1.87 -17.18
N ALA A 115 3.12 -2.56 -18.31
CA ALA A 115 2.18 -2.21 -19.38
C ALA A 115 0.71 -2.11 -18.91
N ASP A 116 0.28 -3.00 -18.02
CA ASP A 116 -1.09 -3.05 -17.50
C ASP A 116 -1.45 -1.83 -16.64
N ALA A 117 -0.48 -1.38 -15.86
CA ALA A 117 -0.59 -0.16 -15.06
C ALA A 117 -0.67 1.11 -15.94
N LYS A 118 0.12 1.16 -17.02
CA LYS A 118 0.08 2.24 -18.02
C LYS A 118 -1.30 2.38 -18.68
N ALA A 119 -1.96 1.26 -18.95
CA ALA A 119 -3.30 1.25 -19.55
C ALA A 119 -4.36 1.85 -18.61
N LEU A 120 -4.29 1.55 -17.32
CA LEU A 120 -5.20 2.09 -16.31
C LEU A 120 -5.06 3.62 -16.18
N LEU A 121 -3.83 4.12 -16.09
CA LEU A 121 -3.52 5.54 -15.98
C LEU A 121 -3.97 6.34 -17.21
N SER A 122 -3.78 5.78 -18.40
CA SER A 122 -4.23 6.39 -19.66
C SER A 122 -5.74 6.58 -19.70
N ARG A 123 -6.52 5.65 -19.11
CA ARG A 123 -7.99 5.80 -19.01
C ARG A 123 -8.40 6.96 -18.12
N LEU A 124 -7.69 7.16 -17.00
CA LEU A 124 -7.96 8.28 -16.08
C LEU A 124 -7.74 9.65 -16.74
N ARG A 125 -6.77 9.74 -17.66
CA ARG A 125 -6.56 10.95 -18.48
C ARG A 125 -7.79 11.25 -19.35
N THR A 126 -8.35 10.24 -19.99
CA THR A 126 -9.53 10.39 -20.86
C THR A 126 -10.79 10.75 -20.08
N THR A 127 -10.94 10.23 -18.85
CA THR A 127 -12.09 10.54 -17.98
C THR A 127 -12.10 12.00 -17.51
N ARG A 128 -10.96 12.70 -17.51
CA ARG A 128 -10.83 14.10 -17.04
C ARG A 128 -10.62 15.12 -18.15
N LEU A 129 -10.84 14.76 -19.43
CA LEU A 129 -10.93 15.74 -20.52
C LEU A 129 -12.41 16.08 -20.86
N PRO A 130 -13.09 16.91 -20.07
CA PRO A 130 -13.94 17.95 -20.62
C PRO A 130 -13.09 19.22 -20.80
N ASN A 131 -13.03 19.67 -22.06
CA ASN A 131 -12.52 20.96 -22.56
C ASN A 131 -10.99 21.13 -22.62
N ALA A 132 -10.43 20.84 -23.81
CA ALA A 132 -9.69 21.88 -24.52
C ALA A 132 -10.69 22.74 -25.29
#